data_AF-A0A9P0NWZ8-F1
#
_entry.id   AF-A0A9P0NWZ8-F1
#
_cell.length_a   1.000
_cell.length_b   1.000
_cell.length_c   1.000
_cell.angle_alpha   90.00
_cell.angle_beta   90.00
_cell.angle_gamma   90.00
#
_symmetry.space_group_name_H-M   'P 1'
#
loop_
_entity.id
_entity.type
_entity.pdbx_description
1 polymer ?
#
loop_
_entity_poly.entity_id
_entity_poly.type
_entity_poly.pdbx_seq_one_letter_code
_entity_poly.pdbx_strand_id
1 'polypeptide(L)'
;MMLRSSSSRFRRKPSRPKIVSSDQFTKEFNKLKRVISITDIKKSLQSSNSEARFYTDISKMELNRLLEEKQRLDAKIQQHYESMKGKEIEGSKVVQELWERTKKINEAARKRGDKLHIKPHHFKKVLYELKKLSKEQKMKGQQMLEKRKRLGSRIQLARETVNFCNKFGNVNNSKREK
;
A
#
# COMPACT_ATOMS: atom_id res chain seq x y z
N MET A 1 1.82 -66.58 -19.03
CA MET A 1 0.38 -66.48 -18.70
C MET A 1 0.21 -66.63 -17.20
N MET A 2 -0.23 -65.59 -16.48
CA MET A 2 -0.96 -65.76 -15.22
C MET A 2 -2.03 -64.67 -15.11
N LEU A 3 -3.29 -65.12 -15.12
CA LEU A 3 -4.50 -64.34 -14.87
C LEU A 3 -4.74 -64.27 -13.34
N ARG A 4 -5.13 -63.09 -12.88
CA ARG A 4 -6.24 -62.74 -11.94
C ARG A 4 -6.64 -63.83 -10.90
N SER A 5 -6.96 -63.52 -9.63
CA SER A 5 -8.03 -62.60 -9.23
C SER A 5 -8.08 -62.42 -7.70
N SER A 6 -8.31 -61.17 -7.26
CA SER A 6 -9.26 -60.70 -6.23
C SER A 6 -9.85 -61.63 -5.14
N SER A 7 -9.77 -61.18 -3.87
CA SER A 7 -10.93 -60.81 -3.01
C SER A 7 -10.39 -60.18 -1.71
N SER A 8 -10.68 -58.91 -1.37
CA SER A 8 -11.90 -58.38 -0.73
C SER A 8 -12.39 -59.17 0.48
N ARG A 9 -12.25 -58.60 1.70
CA ARG A 9 -13.39 -58.26 2.59
C ARG A 9 -12.98 -57.64 3.96
N PHE A 10 -13.55 -56.46 4.22
CA PHE A 10 -13.91 -55.84 5.52
C PHE A 10 -12.88 -55.10 6.42
N ARG A 11 -12.95 -53.76 6.27
CA ARG A 11 -13.10 -52.65 7.25
C ARG A 11 -12.14 -52.52 8.46
N ARG A 12 -11.30 -51.48 8.41
CA ARG A 12 -11.00 -50.63 9.58
C ARG A 12 -11.39 -49.16 9.29
N LYS A 13 -11.76 -48.49 10.38
CA LYS A 13 -12.56 -47.27 10.53
C LYS A 13 -12.06 -46.06 9.71
N PRO A 14 -12.96 -45.12 9.34
CA PRO A 14 -12.58 -43.90 8.63
C PRO A 14 -11.51 -43.14 9.42
N SER A 15 -10.46 -42.72 8.71
CA SER A 15 -9.55 -41.71 9.23
C SER A 15 -10.37 -40.47 9.61
N ARG A 16 -10.17 -40.04 10.85
CA ARG A 16 -10.78 -38.89 11.51
C ARG A 16 -10.91 -37.73 10.50
N PRO A 17 -12.08 -37.09 10.38
CA PRO A 17 -12.27 -36.02 9.41
C PRO A 17 -11.18 -34.97 9.61
N LYS A 18 -10.44 -34.69 8.53
CA LYS A 18 -9.61 -33.48 8.44
C LYS A 18 -10.52 -32.34 8.90
N ILE A 19 -10.11 -31.60 9.91
CA ILE A 19 -10.77 -30.36 10.31
C ILE A 19 -10.61 -29.41 9.12
N VAL A 20 -11.59 -29.44 8.22
CA VAL A 20 -11.82 -28.44 7.20
C VAL A 20 -12.50 -27.29 7.94
N SER A 21 -11.82 -26.15 8.16
CA SER A 21 -12.49 -24.84 8.34
C SER A 21 -11.61 -23.62 8.60
N SER A 22 -10.27 -23.64 8.53
CA SER A 22 -9.53 -22.36 8.53
C SER A 22 -9.75 -21.58 7.23
N ASP A 23 -9.84 -22.26 6.08
CA ASP A 23 -10.03 -21.61 4.78
C ASP A 23 -11.46 -21.17 4.50
N GLN A 24 -12.46 -21.85 5.06
CA GLN A 24 -13.87 -21.50 4.86
C GLN A 24 -14.24 -20.28 5.72
N PHE A 25 -13.76 -20.21 6.95
CA PHE A 25 -13.87 -19.00 7.78
C PHE A 25 -13.13 -17.82 7.14
N THR A 26 -11.92 -18.03 6.64
CA THR A 26 -11.14 -16.95 6.02
C THR A 26 -11.75 -16.50 4.69
N LYS A 27 -12.33 -17.42 3.90
CA LYS A 27 -13.11 -17.09 2.70
C LYS A 27 -14.40 -16.37 3.04
N GLU A 28 -15.19 -16.86 3.98
CA GLU A 28 -16.45 -16.24 4.42
C GLU A 28 -16.19 -14.88 5.09
N PHE A 29 -15.12 -14.72 5.87
CA PHE A 29 -14.64 -13.45 6.42
C PHE A 29 -14.24 -12.48 5.32
N ASN A 30 -13.50 -12.93 4.30
CA ASN A 30 -13.14 -12.09 3.15
C ASN A 30 -14.34 -11.79 2.24
N LYS A 31 -15.35 -12.66 2.22
CA LYS A 31 -16.66 -12.42 1.61
C LYS A 31 -17.41 -11.35 2.39
N LEU A 32 -17.50 -11.47 3.73
CA LEU A 32 -18.08 -10.47 4.64
C LEU A 32 -17.42 -9.10 4.49
N LYS A 33 -16.08 -9.09 4.36
CA LYS A 33 -15.26 -7.88 4.12
C LYS A 33 -15.55 -7.19 2.78
N ARG A 34 -16.13 -7.91 1.80
CA ARG A 34 -16.64 -7.37 0.53
C ARG A 34 -18.15 -7.07 0.58
N VAL A 35 -18.89 -7.68 1.52
CA VAL A 35 -20.35 -7.81 1.54
C VAL A 35 -21.07 -6.83 2.46
N ILE A 36 -20.40 -5.95 3.21
CA ILE A 36 -21.15 -4.89 3.89
C ILE A 36 -21.49 -3.78 2.87
N SER A 37 -22.40 -4.11 1.95
CA SER A 37 -23.10 -3.14 1.14
C SER A 37 -24.00 -2.31 2.06
N ILE A 38 -24.20 -1.04 1.74
CA ILE A 38 -25.13 -0.16 2.48
C ILE A 38 -26.51 -0.83 2.63
N THR A 39 -26.90 -1.67 1.66
CA THR A 39 -28.10 -2.51 1.65
C THR A 39 -28.14 -3.60 2.73
N ASP A 40 -27.03 -4.25 3.05
CA ASP A 40 -26.97 -5.29 4.09
C ASP A 40 -26.94 -4.69 5.50
N ILE A 41 -26.26 -3.54 5.67
CA ILE A 41 -26.36 -2.75 6.91
C ILE A 41 -27.81 -2.31 7.13
N LYS A 42 -28.50 -1.83 6.08
CA LYS A 42 -29.90 -1.39 6.17
C LYS A 42 -30.84 -2.50 6.64
N LYS A 43 -30.68 -3.73 6.14
CA LYS A 43 -31.50 -4.88 6.55
C LYS A 43 -31.25 -5.27 8.00
N SER A 44 -29.99 -5.31 8.44
CA SER A 44 -29.65 -5.68 9.82
C SER A 44 -29.96 -4.58 10.85
N LEU A 45 -29.90 -3.31 10.44
CA LEU A 45 -30.37 -2.18 11.25
C LEU A 45 -31.89 -2.24 11.50
N GLN A 46 -32.67 -2.97 10.69
CA GLN A 46 -34.11 -3.16 10.89
C GLN A 46 -34.43 -4.34 11.84
N SER A 47 -33.48 -5.25 12.11
CA SER A 47 -33.74 -6.49 12.87
C SER A 47 -33.41 -6.41 14.37
N SER A 48 -32.35 -5.72 14.78
CA SER A 48 -32.03 -5.59 16.22
C SER A 48 -31.15 -4.37 16.59
N ASN A 49 -31.38 -3.80 17.78
CA ASN A 49 -30.61 -2.66 18.29
C ASN A 49 -29.15 -3.01 18.63
N SER A 50 -28.87 -4.27 18.96
CA SER A 50 -27.51 -4.77 19.21
C SER A 50 -26.69 -4.85 17.93
N GLU A 51 -27.29 -5.30 16.82
CA GLU A 51 -26.63 -5.33 15.50
C GLU A 51 -26.36 -3.91 14.99
N ALA A 52 -27.29 -2.98 15.20
CA ALA A 52 -27.12 -1.57 14.84
C ALA A 52 -25.86 -0.91 15.47
N ARG A 53 -25.66 -1.17 16.77
CA ARG A 53 -24.48 -0.68 17.52
C ARG A 53 -23.21 -1.35 16.99
N PHE A 54 -23.24 -2.67 16.79
CA PHE A 54 -22.12 -3.44 16.24
C PHE A 54 -21.63 -2.90 14.89
N TYR A 55 -22.52 -2.63 13.93
CA TYR A 55 -22.13 -2.07 12.63
C TYR A 55 -21.60 -0.64 12.74
N THR A 56 -22.12 0.15 13.67
CA THR A 56 -21.62 1.50 13.94
C THR A 56 -20.19 1.46 14.48
N ASP A 57 -19.92 0.58 15.44
CA ASP A 57 -18.61 0.44 16.08
C ASP A 57 -17.57 -0.10 15.11
N ILE A 58 -17.92 -1.11 14.30
CA ILE A 58 -17.06 -1.63 13.23
C ILE A 58 -16.73 -0.54 12.20
N SER A 59 -17.73 0.24 11.79
CA SER A 59 -17.53 1.30 10.80
C SER A 59 -16.61 2.39 11.33
N LYS A 60 -16.75 2.77 12.61
CA LYS A 60 -15.85 3.72 13.29
C LYS A 60 -14.43 3.15 13.43
N MET A 61 -14.30 1.88 13.80
CA MET A 61 -13.01 1.21 13.93
C MET A 61 -12.26 1.16 12.59
N GLU A 62 -12.92 0.77 11.49
CA GLU A 62 -12.29 0.75 10.17
C GLU A 62 -11.95 2.17 9.68
N LEU A 63 -12.79 3.17 9.98
CA LEU A 63 -12.46 4.57 9.68
C LEU A 63 -11.19 5.02 10.41
N ASN A 64 -11.07 4.74 11.71
CA ASN A 64 -9.88 5.07 12.50
C ASN A 64 -8.63 4.35 11.95
N ARG A 65 -8.74 3.06 11.62
CA ARG A 65 -7.67 2.27 11.00
C ARG A 65 -7.18 2.88 9.69
N LEU A 66 -8.09 3.34 8.84
CA LEU A 66 -7.75 3.98 7.56
C LEU A 66 -7.11 5.36 7.76
N LEU A 67 -7.55 6.12 8.76
CA LEU A 67 -6.94 7.41 9.13
C LEU A 67 -5.50 7.23 9.63
N GLU A 68 -5.26 6.24 10.49
CA GLU A 68 -3.91 5.89 10.92
C GLU A 68 -3.02 5.44 9.75
N GLU A 69 -3.54 4.60 8.85
CA GLU A 69 -2.81 4.17 7.65
C GLU A 69 -2.43 5.37 6.77
N LYS A 70 -3.34 6.35 6.62
CA LYS A 70 -3.06 7.60 5.90
C LYS A 70 -1.99 8.43 6.61
N GLN A 71 -2.06 8.61 7.93
CA GLN A 71 -1.05 9.37 8.68
C GLN A 71 0.34 8.75 8.54
N ARG A 72 0.44 7.42 8.66
CA ARG A 72 1.71 6.69 8.45
C ARG A 72 2.24 6.85 7.03
N LEU A 73 1.36 6.85 6.03
CA LEU A 73 1.76 7.06 4.64
C LEU A 73 2.21 8.50 4.39
N ASP A 74 1.52 9.48 4.97
CA ASP A 74 1.88 10.90 4.86
C ASP A 74 3.26 11.17 5.47
N ALA A 75 3.57 10.57 6.63
CA ALA A 75 4.90 10.62 7.23
C ALA A 75 5.98 10.01 6.32
N LYS A 76 5.71 8.85 5.70
CA LYS A 76 6.64 8.21 4.74
C LYS A 76 6.87 9.08 3.51
N ILE A 77 5.82 9.72 2.99
CA ILE A 77 5.91 10.64 1.85
C ILE A 77 6.81 11.81 2.22
N GLN A 78 6.57 12.44 3.37
CA GLN A 78 7.39 13.56 3.84
C GLN A 78 8.87 13.17 3.96
N GLN A 79 9.16 12.05 4.63
CA GLN A 79 10.53 11.54 4.77
C GLN A 79 11.20 11.26 3.42
N HIS A 80 10.46 10.72 2.44
CA HIS A 80 10.99 10.47 1.10
C HIS A 80 11.41 11.77 0.40
N TYR A 81 10.59 12.81 0.46
CA TYR A 81 10.89 14.10 -0.16
C TYR A 81 12.01 14.85 0.56
N GLU A 82 12.07 14.80 1.88
CA GLU A 82 13.18 15.37 2.66
C GLU A 82 14.50 14.66 2.33
N SER A 83 14.50 13.33 2.25
CA SER A 83 15.67 12.54 1.85
C SER A 83 16.11 12.86 0.41
N MET A 84 15.15 12.98 -0.51
CA MET A 84 15.42 13.39 -1.90
C MET A 84 16.08 14.76 -1.95
N LYS A 85 15.54 15.75 -1.25
CA LYS A 85 16.10 17.11 -1.20
C LYS A 85 17.52 17.11 -0.66
N GLY A 86 17.78 16.36 0.41
CA GLY A 86 19.14 16.20 0.96
C GLY A 86 20.12 15.60 -0.05
N LYS A 87 19.73 14.51 -0.72
CA LYS A 87 20.55 13.84 -1.74
C LYS A 87 20.77 14.69 -2.99
N GLU A 88 19.79 15.50 -3.40
CA GLU A 88 19.95 16.44 -4.51
C GLU A 88 21.00 17.52 -4.18
N ILE A 89 21.00 18.04 -2.95
CA ILE A 89 21.98 19.03 -2.48
C ILE A 89 23.38 18.40 -2.43
N GLU A 90 23.50 17.21 -1.83
CA GLU A 90 24.77 16.49 -1.72
C GLU A 90 25.33 16.09 -3.09
N GLY A 91 24.49 15.54 -3.97
CA GLY A 91 24.89 15.20 -5.34
C GLY A 91 25.34 16.41 -6.14
N SER A 92 24.68 17.56 -5.97
CA SER A 92 25.07 18.81 -6.64
C SER A 92 26.45 19.31 -6.19
N LYS A 93 26.74 19.23 -4.89
CA LYS A 93 28.07 19.57 -4.35
C LYS A 93 29.17 18.68 -4.92
N VAL A 94 28.96 17.36 -4.91
CA VAL A 94 29.94 16.39 -5.45
C VAL A 94 30.20 16.63 -6.94
N VAL A 95 29.16 16.90 -7.73
CA VAL A 95 29.31 17.21 -9.16
C VAL A 95 30.09 18.51 -9.37
N GLN A 96 29.82 19.53 -8.56
CA GLN A 96 30.52 20.81 -8.61
C GLN A 96 32.01 20.66 -8.26
N GLU A 97 32.34 19.92 -7.19
CA GLU A 97 33.71 19.60 -6.80
C GLU A 97 34.46 18.81 -7.89
N LEU A 98 33.81 17.78 -8.47
CA LEU A 98 34.38 17.01 -9.59
C LEU A 98 34.63 17.89 -10.81
N TRP A 99 33.73 18.82 -11.10
CA TRP A 99 33.87 19.77 -12.21
C TRP A 99 35.05 20.72 -12.00
N GLU A 100 35.17 21.33 -10.82
CA GLU A 100 36.28 22.22 -10.48
C GLU A 100 37.62 21.49 -10.51
N ARG A 101 37.68 20.26 -9.99
CA ARG A 101 38.88 19.43 -10.05
C ARG A 101 39.27 19.09 -11.48
N THR A 102 38.29 18.74 -12.32
CA THR A 102 38.50 18.49 -13.75
C THR A 102 39.00 19.72 -14.49
N LYS A 103 38.45 20.91 -14.19
CA LYS A 103 38.89 22.19 -14.74
C LYS A 103 40.36 22.45 -14.41
N LYS A 104 40.75 22.30 -13.13
CA LYS A 104 42.15 22.46 -12.68
C LYS A 104 43.11 21.52 -13.40
N ILE A 105 42.74 20.25 -13.58
CA ILE A 105 43.56 19.25 -14.30
C ILE A 105 43.76 19.66 -15.77
N ASN A 106 42.68 20.03 -16.46
CA ASN A 106 42.75 20.42 -17.86
C ASN A 106 43.48 21.76 -18.06
N GLU A 107 43.37 22.68 -17.12
CA GLU A 107 44.09 23.97 -17.14
C GLU A 107 45.60 23.76 -16.91
N ALA A 108 45.97 22.84 -16.01
CA ALA A 108 47.36 22.43 -15.80
C ALA A 108 47.96 21.71 -17.00
N ALA A 109 47.17 20.95 -17.77
CA ALA A 109 47.61 20.34 -19.03
C ALA A 109 47.83 21.40 -20.11
N ARG A 110 46.90 22.37 -20.27
CA ARG A 110 47.06 23.48 -21.23
C ARG A 110 48.33 24.30 -20.99
N LYS A 111 48.64 24.63 -19.73
CA LYS A 111 49.85 25.41 -19.39
C LYS A 111 51.15 24.70 -19.79
N ARG A 112 51.13 23.38 -19.96
CA ARG A 112 52.27 22.57 -20.42
C ARG A 112 52.31 22.37 -21.93
N GLY A 113 51.32 22.86 -22.68
CA GLY A 113 51.15 22.57 -24.11
C GLY A 113 50.56 21.19 -24.41
N ASP A 114 50.12 20.45 -23.37
CA ASP A 114 49.56 19.12 -23.52
C ASP A 114 48.09 19.15 -23.97
N LYS A 115 47.67 18.07 -24.66
CA LYS A 115 46.26 17.88 -25.03
C LYS A 115 45.41 17.66 -23.77
N LEU A 116 44.15 18.12 -23.83
CA LEU A 116 43.17 17.95 -22.76
C LEU A 116 43.04 16.46 -22.37
N HIS A 117 43.24 16.18 -21.08
CA HIS A 117 43.28 14.82 -20.56
C HIS A 117 41.87 14.25 -20.28
N ILE A 118 40.93 15.10 -19.83
CA ILE A 118 39.56 14.69 -19.51
C ILE A 118 38.57 15.41 -20.43
N LYS A 119 37.79 14.64 -21.20
CA LYS A 119 36.82 15.15 -22.17
C LYS A 119 35.37 14.95 -21.67
N PRO A 120 34.40 15.78 -22.12
CA PRO A 120 33.00 15.70 -21.67
C PRO A 120 32.34 14.32 -21.85
N HIS A 121 32.68 13.60 -22.94
CA HIS A 121 32.13 12.27 -23.21
C HIS A 121 32.55 11.21 -22.17
N HIS A 122 33.65 11.42 -21.43
CA HIS A 122 34.06 10.53 -20.34
C HIS A 122 33.02 10.50 -19.19
N PHE A 123 32.20 11.55 -19.07
CA PHE A 123 31.14 11.63 -18.06
C PHE A 123 29.78 11.08 -18.53
N LYS A 124 29.65 10.66 -19.80
CA LYS A 124 28.36 10.24 -20.39
C LYS A 124 27.71 9.08 -19.63
N LYS A 125 28.50 8.09 -19.21
CA LYS A 125 28.02 6.91 -18.46
C LYS A 125 27.53 7.30 -17.06
N VAL A 126 28.27 8.18 -16.37
CA VAL A 126 27.91 8.67 -15.04
C VAL A 126 26.62 9.50 -15.09
N LEU A 127 26.51 10.41 -16.05
CA LEU A 127 25.30 11.22 -16.26
C LEU A 127 24.07 10.36 -16.57
N TYR A 128 24.26 9.26 -17.31
CA TYR A 128 23.18 8.32 -17.61
C TYR A 128 22.68 7.60 -16.35
N GLU A 129 23.58 7.06 -15.52
CA GLU A 129 23.22 6.39 -14.28
C GLU A 129 22.54 7.34 -13.28
N LEU A 130 23.03 8.59 -13.16
CA LEU A 130 22.40 9.61 -12.32
C LEU A 130 20.96 9.94 -12.79
N LYS A 131 20.75 10.08 -14.11
CA LYS A 131 19.41 10.29 -14.67
C LYS A 131 18.49 9.11 -14.42
N LYS A 132 19.00 7.88 -14.54
CA LYS A 132 18.24 6.65 -14.27
C LYS A 132 17.79 6.59 -12.81
N LEU A 133 18.72 6.78 -11.86
CA LEU A 133 18.43 6.79 -10.43
C LEU A 133 17.42 7.90 -10.06
N SER A 134 17.56 9.10 -10.62
CA SER A 134 16.60 10.19 -10.41
C SER A 134 15.19 9.82 -10.88
N LYS A 135 15.08 9.19 -12.06
CA LYS A 135 13.79 8.73 -12.59
C LYS A 135 13.15 7.68 -11.68
N GLU A 136 13.91 6.68 -11.25
CA GLU A 136 13.41 5.63 -10.36
C GLU A 136 12.89 6.19 -9.03
N GLN A 137 13.61 7.15 -8.44
CA GLN A 137 13.19 7.78 -7.17
C GLN A 137 11.93 8.65 -7.33
N LYS A 138 11.79 9.37 -8.46
CA LYS A 138 10.57 10.11 -8.81
C LYS A 138 9.37 9.17 -8.97
N MET A 139 9.55 8.04 -9.63
CA MET A 139 8.49 7.03 -9.80
C MET A 139 8.02 6.46 -8.45
N LYS A 140 8.94 6.19 -7.52
CA LYS A 140 8.58 5.76 -6.15
C LYS A 140 7.73 6.81 -5.42
N GLY A 141 8.10 8.09 -5.53
CA GLY A 141 7.30 9.20 -4.99
C GLY A 141 5.89 9.24 -5.56
N GLN A 142 5.74 9.09 -6.88
CA GLN A 142 4.44 9.05 -7.55
C GLN A 142 3.57 7.89 -7.09
N GLN A 143 4.14 6.68 -6.93
CA GLN A 143 3.42 5.51 -6.43
C GLN A 143 2.87 5.72 -5.01
N MET A 144 3.64 6.37 -4.13
CA MET A 144 3.18 6.70 -2.78
C MET A 144 2.04 7.72 -2.79
N LEU A 145 2.13 8.76 -3.64
CA LEU A 145 1.06 9.74 -3.82
C LEU A 145 -0.22 9.10 -4.38
N GLU A 146 -0.09 8.17 -5.32
CA GLU A 146 -1.24 7.45 -5.86
C GLU A 146 -1.90 6.57 -4.79
N LYS A 147 -1.10 5.86 -3.97
CA LYS A 147 -1.60 5.12 -2.82
C LYS A 147 -2.34 6.02 -1.83
N ARG A 148 -1.82 7.23 -1.56
CA ARG A 148 -2.48 8.24 -0.72
C ARG A 148 -3.82 8.67 -1.29
N LYS A 149 -3.90 8.91 -2.61
CA LYS A 149 -5.16 9.26 -3.31
C LYS A 149 -6.20 8.14 -3.16
N ARG A 150 -5.81 6.88 -3.39
CA ARG A 150 -6.70 5.71 -3.23
C ARG A 150 -7.19 5.55 -1.78
N LEU A 151 -6.33 5.78 -0.79
CA LEU A 151 -6.72 5.79 0.62
C LEU A 151 -7.72 6.91 0.93
N GLY A 152 -7.56 8.10 0.33
CA GLY A 152 -8.51 9.21 0.46
C GLY A 152 -9.93 8.81 0.07
N SER A 153 -10.11 8.16 -1.09
CA SER A 153 -11.42 7.67 -1.54
C SER A 153 -12.01 6.63 -0.58
N ARG A 154 -11.20 5.72 -0.03
CA ARG A 154 -11.65 4.71 0.94
C ARG A 154 -12.08 5.33 2.27
N ILE A 155 -11.35 6.35 2.74
CA ILE A 155 -11.70 7.10 3.95
C ILE A 155 -13.02 7.83 3.74
N GLN A 156 -13.23 8.44 2.56
CA GLN A 156 -14.48 9.12 2.24
C GLN A 156 -15.66 8.15 2.29
N LEU A 157 -15.53 6.99 1.66
CA LEU A 157 -16.55 5.93 1.72
C LEU A 157 -16.79 5.48 3.17
N ALA A 158 -15.75 5.26 3.96
CA ALA A 158 -15.89 4.86 5.36
C ALA A 158 -16.60 5.93 6.21
N ARG A 159 -16.35 7.22 5.97
CA ARG A 159 -17.08 8.33 6.60
C ARG A 159 -18.55 8.32 6.24
N GLU A 160 -18.87 8.10 4.97
CA GLU A 160 -20.25 7.98 4.49
C GLU A 160 -20.97 6.80 5.14
N THR A 161 -20.30 5.65 5.27
CA THR A 161 -20.83 4.47 5.99
C THR A 161 -21.09 4.78 7.47
N VAL A 162 -20.16 5.42 8.18
CA VAL A 162 -20.37 5.82 9.58
C VAL A 162 -21.57 6.77 9.70
N ASN A 163 -21.65 7.77 8.83
CA ASN A 163 -22.75 8.73 8.81
C ASN A 163 -24.09 8.04 8.53
N PHE A 164 -24.11 7.07 7.61
CA PHE A 164 -25.28 6.25 7.33
C PHE A 164 -25.73 5.45 8.55
N CYS A 165 -24.82 4.71 9.19
CA CYS A 165 -25.10 3.93 10.40
C CYS A 165 -25.66 4.82 11.53
N ASN A 166 -25.04 5.98 11.77
CA ASN A 166 -25.51 6.92 12.80
C ASN A 166 -26.91 7.47 12.49
N LYS A 167 -27.16 7.89 11.23
CA LYS A 167 -28.48 8.41 10.83
C LYS A 167 -29.58 7.36 10.97
N PHE A 168 -29.32 6.12 10.53
CA PHE A 168 -30.30 5.05 10.66
C PHE A 168 -30.55 4.63 12.12
N GLY A 169 -29.50 4.56 12.94
CA GLY A 169 -29.64 4.30 14.38
C GLY A 169 -30.53 5.34 15.06
N ASN A 170 -30.37 6.62 14.71
CA ASN A 170 -31.21 7.71 15.24
C ASN A 170 -32.67 7.63 14.77
N VAL A 171 -32.92 7.28 13.50
CA VAL A 171 -34.28 7.11 12.97
C VAL A 171 -35.03 5.98 13.71
N ASN A 172 -34.36 4.88 14.02
CA ASN A 172 -34.97 3.78 14.79
C ASN A 172 -35.22 4.14 16.26
N ASN A 173 -34.36 4.94 16.90
CA ASN A 173 -34.60 5.44 18.25
C ASN A 173 -35.82 6.38 18.28
N SER A 174 -35.93 7.31 17.31
CA SER A 174 -37.04 8.26 17.24
C SER A 174 -38.41 7.64 16.91
N LYS A 175 -38.44 6.47 16.25
CA LYS A 175 -39.67 5.68 16.02
C LYS A 175 -40.15 4.92 17.27
N ARG A 176 -39.30 4.79 18.29
CA ARG A 176 -39.58 4.04 19.52
C ARG A 176 -40.01 4.94 20.68
N GLU A 177 -39.69 6.23 20.60
CA GLU A 177 -40.15 7.27 21.54
C GLU A 177 -41.56 7.81 21.20
N LYS A 178 -42.12 7.42 20.05
CA LYS A 178 -43.52 7.66 19.67
C LYS A 178 -44.34 6.39 19.90
#